data_AF-A0A8J8D911-F1
#
_entry.id   AF-A0A8J8D911-F1
#
_cell.length_a   1.000
_cell.length_b   1.000
_cell.length_c   1.000
_cell.angle_alpha   90.00
_cell.angle_beta   90.00
_cell.angle_gamma   90.00
#
_symmetry.space_group_name_H-M   'P 1'
#
loop_
_entity.id
_entity.type
_entity.pdbx_description
1 polymer ?
#
loop_
_entity_poly.entity_id
_entity_poly.type
_entity_poly.pdbx_seq_one_letter_code
_entity_poly.pdbx_strand_id
1 'polypeptide(L)'
;MLLTRHAKERLVKRLTKRRKLGCIYSELWSFLDRSVRLDVGEGIVIFTDGRKSLVCTKLDCERLPLEEIRRRVAGTERSYECVFFDGRLVKETTPRKFIEEVPDGEYCFYINMKKRSLYIGSREPFLVITIRPAKGREREAYASSRGTTMMSPNGSS
;
A
#
# COMPACT_ATOMS: atom_id res chain seq x y z
N MET A 1 -1.22 2.47 1.89
CA MET A 1 0.06 1.74 1.89
C MET A 1 1.20 2.72 1.68
N LEU A 2 2.35 2.46 2.29
CA LEU A 2 3.61 3.13 2.04
C LEU A 2 4.59 2.17 1.38
N LEU A 3 5.51 2.69 0.58
CA LEU A 3 6.45 1.86 -0.17
C LEU A 3 7.88 2.03 0.36
N THR A 4 8.53 0.91 0.69
CA THR A 4 9.99 0.92 0.87
C THR A 4 10.69 1.26 -0.46
N ARG A 5 11.94 1.74 -0.39
CA ARG A 5 12.77 1.95 -1.59
C ARG A 5 12.84 0.68 -2.45
N HIS A 6 13.07 -0.47 -1.82
CA HIS A 6 13.11 -1.75 -2.52
C HIS A 6 11.77 -2.04 -3.22
N ALA A 7 10.64 -1.89 -2.53
CA ALA A 7 9.32 -2.10 -3.14
C ALA A 7 9.06 -1.16 -4.33
N LYS A 8 9.44 0.12 -4.26
CA LYS A 8 9.33 1.06 -5.39
C LYS A 8 10.11 0.56 -6.60
N GLU A 9 11.36 0.14 -6.42
CA GLU A 9 12.18 -0.39 -7.50
C GLU A 9 11.56 -1.66 -8.12
N ARG A 10 10.97 -2.53 -7.29
CA ARG A 10 10.25 -3.72 -7.77
C ARG A 10 8.96 -3.35 -8.51
N LEU A 11 8.19 -2.36 -8.04
CA LEU A 11 7.01 -1.83 -8.71
C LEU A 11 7.35 -1.27 -10.08
N VAL A 12 8.40 -0.45 -10.17
CA VAL A 12 8.87 0.10 -11.44
C VAL A 12 9.24 -1.01 -12.41
N LYS A 13 10.03 -2.00 -11.96
CA LYS A 13 10.48 -3.11 -12.81
C LYS A 13 9.36 -4.04 -13.24
N ARG A 14 8.32 -4.23 -12.41
CA ARG A 14 7.35 -5.31 -12.57
C ARG A 14 5.95 -4.85 -12.93
N LEU A 15 5.55 -3.62 -12.61
CA LEU A 15 4.17 -3.14 -12.80
C LEU A 15 4.07 -1.94 -13.73
N THR A 16 4.85 -0.87 -13.53
CA THR A 16 4.56 0.42 -14.21
C THR A 16 5.52 0.79 -15.36
N LYS A 17 6.74 0.23 -15.42
CA LYS A 17 7.87 0.72 -16.27
C LYS A 17 8.22 2.22 -16.14
N ARG A 18 7.40 3.03 -15.47
CA ARG A 18 7.53 4.47 -15.22
C ARG A 18 8.00 4.73 -13.79
N ARG A 19 8.86 5.73 -13.60
CA ARG A 19 9.47 6.04 -12.28
C ARG A 19 8.75 7.15 -11.51
N LYS A 20 7.79 7.86 -12.12
CA LYS A 20 7.09 8.96 -11.46
C LYS A 20 6.25 8.44 -10.29
N LEU A 21 6.36 9.08 -9.13
CA LEU A 21 5.70 8.67 -7.88
C LEU A 21 4.19 8.39 -8.06
N GLY A 22 3.47 9.32 -8.69
CA GLY A 22 2.04 9.14 -9.00
C GLY A 22 1.75 7.90 -9.86
N CYS A 23 2.60 7.58 -10.84
CA CYS A 23 2.43 6.36 -11.64
C CYS A 23 2.68 5.09 -10.83
N ILE A 24 3.68 5.11 -9.94
CA ILE A 24 3.99 3.98 -9.05
C ILE A 24 2.81 3.67 -8.13
N TYR A 25 2.25 4.71 -7.48
CA TYR A 25 1.11 4.55 -6.57
C TYR A 25 -0.20 4.26 -7.31
N SER A 26 -0.42 4.83 -8.50
CA SER A 26 -1.55 4.48 -9.34
C SER A 26 -1.56 3.00 -9.68
N GLU A 27 -0.42 2.43 -10.10
CA GLU A 27 -0.32 1.00 -10.37
C GLU A 27 -0.43 0.15 -9.10
N LEU A 28 0.06 0.66 -7.96
CA LEU A 28 -0.15 0.01 -6.66
C LEU A 28 -1.66 -0.09 -6.35
N TRP A 29 -2.41 1.01 -6.45
CA TRP A 29 -3.85 0.99 -6.17
C TRP A 29 -4.60 0.09 -7.15
N SER A 30 -4.31 0.17 -8.44
CA SER A 30 -4.88 -0.73 -9.44
C SER A 30 -4.56 -2.20 -9.14
N PHE A 31 -3.38 -2.50 -8.59
CA PHE A 31 -3.01 -3.84 -8.14
C PHE A 31 -3.85 -4.27 -6.93
N LEU A 32 -4.03 -3.39 -5.94
CA LEU A 32 -4.83 -3.69 -4.76
C LEU A 32 -6.31 -3.94 -5.10
N ASP A 33 -6.87 -3.18 -6.04
CA ASP A 33 -8.27 -3.32 -6.48
C ASP A 33 -8.60 -4.71 -7.03
N ARG A 34 -7.61 -5.37 -7.63
CA ARG A 34 -7.75 -6.72 -8.21
C ARG A 34 -7.16 -7.82 -7.34
N SER A 35 -6.63 -7.50 -6.16
CA SER A 35 -5.95 -8.46 -5.30
C SER A 35 -6.84 -8.97 -4.18
N VAL A 36 -6.59 -10.21 -3.75
CA VAL A 36 -7.10 -10.71 -2.47
C VAL A 36 -6.10 -10.48 -1.36
N ARG A 37 -6.62 -10.24 -0.16
CA ARG A 37 -5.84 -10.12 1.07
C ARG A 37 -5.69 -11.50 1.72
N LEU A 38 -4.48 -11.83 2.14
CA LEU A 38 -4.13 -13.01 2.91
C LEU A 38 -3.37 -12.56 4.17
N ASP A 39 -3.92 -12.84 5.33
CA ASP A 39 -3.26 -12.62 6.62
C ASP A 39 -2.44 -13.87 6.95
N VAL A 40 -1.11 -13.74 6.95
CA VAL A 40 -0.19 -14.90 7.03
C VAL A 40 0.49 -15.07 8.40
N GLY A 41 0.16 -14.22 9.38
CA GLY A 41 0.72 -14.25 10.74
C GLY A 41 1.16 -12.87 11.22
N GLU A 42 2.03 -12.84 12.25
CA GLU A 42 2.69 -11.71 12.94
C GLU A 42 2.74 -10.35 12.22
N GLY A 43 1.59 -9.71 12.01
CA GLY A 43 1.49 -8.44 11.29
C GLY A 43 1.86 -8.49 9.80
N ILE A 44 2.11 -9.67 9.23
CA ILE A 44 2.44 -9.83 7.81
C ILE A 44 1.16 -10.06 7.01
N VAL A 45 0.97 -9.23 5.98
CA VAL A 45 -0.18 -9.30 5.08
C VAL A 45 0.30 -9.41 3.64
N ILE A 46 -0.30 -10.32 2.88
CA ILE A 46 -0.02 -10.49 1.46
C ILE A 46 -1.24 -10.07 0.65
N PHE A 47 -1.02 -9.24 -0.37
CA PHE A 47 -2.01 -8.94 -1.39
C PHE A 47 -1.59 -9.62 -2.69
N THR A 48 -2.46 -10.45 -3.28
CA THR A 48 -2.13 -11.20 -4.49
C THR A 48 -3.23 -11.13 -5.54
N ASP A 49 -2.84 -10.97 -6.80
CA ASP A 49 -3.72 -11.07 -7.98
C ASP A 49 -3.60 -12.43 -8.67
N GLY A 50 -3.03 -13.43 -7.97
CA GLY A 50 -2.75 -14.77 -8.48
C GLY A 50 -1.53 -14.84 -9.41
N ARG A 51 -0.98 -13.71 -9.87
CA ARG A 51 0.26 -13.68 -10.67
C ARG A 51 1.42 -13.12 -9.87
N LYS A 52 1.17 -12.03 -9.15
CA LYS A 52 2.14 -11.34 -8.30
C LYS A 52 1.58 -11.23 -6.89
N SER A 53 2.51 -11.11 -5.94
CA SER A 53 2.20 -10.93 -4.54
C SER A 53 3.01 -9.79 -3.98
N LEU A 54 2.29 -8.92 -3.28
CA LEU A 54 2.77 -7.77 -2.59
C LEU A 54 2.82 -8.11 -1.10
N VAL A 55 4.03 -8.15 -0.56
CA VAL A 55 4.28 -8.55 0.83
C VAL A 55 4.38 -7.29 1.67
N CYS A 56 3.53 -7.19 2.68
CA CYS A 56 3.43 -6.06 3.58
C CYS A 56 3.71 -6.46 5.02
N THR A 57 4.16 -5.47 5.80
CA THR A 57 3.97 -5.46 7.25
C THR A 57 2.97 -4.38 7.62
N LYS A 58 2.15 -4.65 8.63
CA LYS A 58 1.24 -3.68 9.23
C LYS A 58 2.05 -2.60 9.93
N LEU A 59 1.61 -1.35 9.80
CA LEU A 59 2.19 -0.22 10.54
C LEU A 59 1.21 0.19 11.63
N ASP A 60 1.74 0.46 12.82
CA ASP A 60 0.95 1.06 13.88
C ASP A 60 0.54 2.47 13.46
N CYS A 61 -0.73 2.79 13.65
CA CYS A 61 -1.28 4.10 13.36
C CYS A 61 -2.18 4.54 14.49
N GLU A 62 -2.26 5.86 14.68
CA GLU A 62 -3.23 6.46 15.57
C GLU A 62 -4.42 6.91 14.75
N ARG A 63 -5.64 6.61 15.22
CA ARG A 63 -6.85 7.16 14.59
C ARG A 63 -7.13 8.54 15.19
N LEU A 64 -7.07 9.56 14.36
CA LEU A 64 -7.12 10.96 14.76
C LEU A 64 -8.05 11.76 13.85
N PRO A 65 -8.75 12.78 14.36
CA PRO A 65 -9.44 13.76 13.54
C PRO A 65 -8.43 14.61 12.75
N LEU A 66 -8.82 15.09 11.56
CA LEU A 66 -7.92 15.85 10.68
C LEU A 66 -7.30 17.08 11.35
N GLU A 67 -8.04 17.79 12.20
CA GLU A 67 -7.53 18.94 12.94
C GLU A 67 -6.35 18.58 13.86
N GLU A 68 -6.39 17.41 14.49
CA GLU A 68 -5.28 16.91 15.32
C GLU A 68 -4.08 16.51 14.45
N ILE A 69 -4.32 15.86 13.31
CA ILE A 69 -3.28 15.55 12.32
C ILE A 69 -2.61 16.85 11.84
N ARG A 70 -3.40 17.90 11.55
CA ARG A 70 -2.91 19.23 11.12
C ARG A 70 -1.98 19.84 12.16
N ARG A 71 -2.35 19.79 13.45
CA ARG A 71 -1.48 20.23 14.56
C ARG A 71 -0.17 19.45 14.61
N ARG A 72 -0.22 18.11 14.52
CA ARG A 72 0.97 17.25 14.61
C ARG A 72 2.00 17.50 13.52
N VAL A 73 1.57 17.91 12.33
CA VAL A 73 2.49 18.16 11.22
C VAL A 73 2.85 19.64 11.04
N ALA A 74 2.31 20.55 11.85
CA ALA A 74 2.48 21.99 11.67
C ALA A 74 3.96 22.43 11.65
N GLY A 75 4.81 21.78 12.45
CA GLY A 75 6.25 22.03 12.51
C GLY A 75 7.10 21.33 11.44
N THR A 76 6.48 20.66 10.45
CA THR A 76 7.22 19.95 9.40
C THR A 76 7.49 20.85 8.19
N GLU A 77 8.72 21.32 8.07
CA GLU A 77 9.11 22.23 6.98
C GLU A 77 9.71 21.53 5.76
N ARG A 78 10.12 20.26 5.93
CA ARG A 78 10.75 19.47 4.86
C ARG A 78 9.69 18.77 4.01
N SER A 79 10.04 18.44 2.78
CA SER A 79 9.22 17.60 1.90
C SER A 79 9.21 16.14 2.35
N TYR A 80 8.02 15.53 2.31
CA TYR A 80 7.73 14.14 2.62
C TYR A 80 7.02 13.50 1.42
N GLU A 81 7.17 12.19 1.28
CA GLU A 81 6.22 11.39 0.52
C GLU A 81 4.93 11.29 1.33
N CYS A 82 3.91 12.00 0.89
CA CYS A 82 2.62 12.08 1.54
C CYS A 82 1.58 11.28 0.75
N VAL A 83 0.89 10.38 1.43
CA VAL A 83 -0.13 9.50 0.85
C VAL A 83 -1.45 9.69 1.58
N PHE A 84 -2.50 10.03 0.84
CA PHE A 84 -3.88 9.97 1.30
C PHE A 84 -4.59 8.85 0.52
N PHE A 85 -4.87 7.75 1.24
CA PHE A 85 -5.28 6.50 0.61
C PHE A 85 -6.69 6.56 0.03
N ASP A 86 -7.64 7.14 0.77
CA ASP A 86 -9.05 7.14 0.38
C ASP A 86 -9.29 7.98 -0.88
N GLY A 87 -8.64 9.15 -0.96
CA GLY A 87 -8.68 10.02 -2.13
C GLY A 87 -7.71 9.62 -3.25
N ARG A 88 -6.98 8.51 -3.12
CA ARG A 88 -5.95 8.08 -4.08
C ARG A 88 -5.01 9.22 -4.48
N LEU A 89 -4.50 9.92 -3.46
CA LEU A 89 -3.61 11.06 -3.63
C LEU A 89 -2.22 10.74 -3.10
N VAL A 90 -1.20 11.04 -3.91
CA VAL A 90 0.20 10.98 -3.49
C VAL A 90 0.96 12.19 -4.01
N LYS A 91 1.74 12.81 -3.14
CA LYS A 91 2.61 13.95 -3.49
C LYS A 91 3.91 13.90 -2.71
N GLU A 92 4.98 14.41 -3.32
CA GLU A 92 6.17 14.81 -2.61
C GLU A 92 6.06 16.31 -2.31
N THR A 93 5.69 16.64 -1.07
CA THR A 93 5.40 18.02 -0.63
C THR A 93 5.55 18.12 0.88
N THR A 94 5.42 19.31 1.46
CA THR A 94 5.38 19.44 2.91
C THR A 94 4.07 18.86 3.46
N PRO A 95 4.11 18.09 4.56
CA PRO A 95 2.90 17.55 5.19
C PRO A 95 1.83 18.60 5.46
N ARG A 96 2.23 19.81 5.88
CA ARG A 96 1.33 20.94 6.11
C ARG A 96 0.48 21.27 4.88
N LYS A 97 1.11 21.44 3.72
CA LYS A 97 0.41 21.71 2.45
C LYS A 97 -0.43 20.52 2.00
N PHE A 98 0.05 19.30 2.24
CA PHE A 98 -0.67 18.10 1.84
C PHE A 98 -2.02 17.94 2.56
N ILE A 99 -2.07 18.27 3.86
CA ILE A 99 -3.29 18.15 4.67
C ILE A 99 -4.41 19.07 4.18
N GLU A 100 -4.09 20.20 3.55
CA GLU A 100 -5.08 21.11 2.98
C GLU A 100 -5.92 20.45 1.86
N GLU A 101 -5.44 19.35 1.28
CA GLU A 101 -6.14 18.58 0.24
C GLU A 101 -6.94 17.39 0.80
N VAL A 102 -6.86 17.14 2.10
CA VAL A 102 -7.56 16.03 2.76
C VAL A 102 -8.89 16.56 3.31
N PRO A 103 -10.04 15.93 2.97
CA PRO A 103 -11.33 16.31 3.54
C PRO A 103 -11.37 16.13 5.06
N ASP A 104 -12.23 16.88 5.75
CA ASP A 104 -12.44 16.71 7.18
C ASP A 104 -12.97 15.29 7.49
N GLY A 105 -12.46 14.71 8.59
CA GLY A 105 -12.82 13.36 9.01
C GLY A 105 -11.85 12.79 10.03
N GLU A 106 -12.06 11.51 10.37
CA GLU A 106 -11.16 10.74 11.22
C GLU A 106 -10.38 9.72 10.39
N TYR A 107 -9.06 9.70 10.56
CA TYR A 107 -8.17 8.89 9.74
C TYR A 107 -7.15 8.16 10.58
N CYS A 108 -6.74 6.98 10.12
CA CYS A 108 -5.49 6.36 10.54
C CYS A 108 -4.32 7.23 10.06
N PHE A 109 -3.56 7.74 11.01
CA PHE A 109 -2.39 8.59 10.80
C PHE A 109 -1.11 7.82 11.12
N TYR A 110 -0.15 7.92 10.20
CA TYR A 110 1.22 7.45 10.41
C TYR A 110 2.20 8.46 9.84
N ILE A 111 3.25 8.78 10.59
CA ILE A 111 4.35 9.61 10.12
C ILE A 111 5.68 9.01 10.54
N ASN A 112 6.64 9.01 9.61
CA ASN A 112 8.03 8.66 9.88
C ASN A 112 8.93 9.81 9.50
N MET A 113 9.44 10.53 10.49
CA MET A 113 10.29 11.70 10.27
C MET A 113 11.65 11.32 9.65
N LYS A 114 12.21 10.16 10.02
CA LYS A 114 13.51 9.68 9.48
C LYS A 114 13.40 9.33 8.00
N LYS A 115 12.34 8.61 7.62
CA LYS A 115 12.08 8.18 6.23
C LYS A 115 11.33 9.23 5.40
N ARG A 116 10.93 10.34 6.02
CA ARG A 116 10.13 11.42 5.43
C ARG A 116 8.90 10.89 4.68
N SER A 117 8.13 10.06 5.36
CA SER A 117 6.91 9.46 4.81
C SER A 117 5.72 9.74 5.73
N LEU A 118 4.59 10.10 5.14
CA LEU A 118 3.32 10.34 5.82
C LEU A 118 2.21 9.54 5.14
N TYR A 119 1.35 8.95 5.96
CA TYR A 119 0.15 8.27 5.52
C TYR A 119 -1.07 8.79 6.28
N ILE A 120 -2.15 9.03 5.54
CA ILE A 120 -3.48 9.32 6.03
C ILE A 120 -4.47 8.43 5.27
N GLY A 121 -5.45 7.84 5.96
CA GLY A 121 -6.55 7.15 5.32
C GLY A 121 -7.47 6.46 6.32
N SER A 122 -8.66 6.09 5.87
CA SER A 122 -9.67 5.39 6.68
C SER A 122 -9.23 3.98 7.06
N ARG A 123 -8.29 3.38 6.33
CA ARG A 123 -7.77 2.03 6.60
C ARG A 123 -6.38 2.08 7.21
N GLU A 124 -6.05 1.04 7.96
CA GLU A 124 -4.73 0.87 8.56
C GLU A 124 -3.61 0.90 7.50
N PRO A 125 -2.48 1.58 7.78
CA PRO A 125 -1.35 1.60 6.88
C PRO A 125 -0.62 0.26 6.86
N PHE A 126 -0.11 -0.06 5.68
CA PHE A 126 0.81 -1.16 5.45
C PHE A 126 2.08 -0.63 4.80
N LEU A 127 3.23 -1.14 5.23
CA LEU A 127 4.52 -0.92 4.57
C LEU A 127 4.80 -2.07 3.61
N VAL A 128 4.89 -1.75 2.32
CA VAL A 128 5.24 -2.74 1.30
C VAL A 128 6.74 -3.02 1.35
N ILE A 129 7.08 -4.26 1.65
CA ILE A 129 8.45 -4.74 1.75
C ILE A 129 8.95 -5.11 0.34
N THR A 130 8.17 -5.88 -0.41
CA THR A 130 8.57 -6.34 -1.75
C THR A 130 7.38 -6.75 -2.62
N ILE A 131 7.66 -6.92 -3.91
CA ILE A 131 6.75 -7.52 -4.89
C ILE A 131 7.48 -8.65 -5.61
N ARG A 132 6.85 -9.82 -5.61
CA ARG A 132 7.38 -11.05 -6.18
C ARG A 132 6.30 -11.83 -6.95
N PRO A 133 6.66 -12.89 -7.69
CA PRO A 133 5.65 -13.80 -8.22
C PRO A 133 4.86 -14.45 -7.09
N ALA A 134 3.59 -14.76 -7.36
CA ALA A 134 2.73 -15.45 -6.40
C ALA A 134 3.20 -16.90 -6.19
N LYS A 135 3.24 -17.35 -4.93
CA LYS A 135 3.52 -18.75 -4.55
C LYS A 135 2.27 -19.63 -4.74
N GLY A 136 2.45 -20.96 -4.76
CA GLY A 136 1.35 -21.93 -4.98
C GLY A 136 0.09 -21.63 -4.16
N ARG A 137 0.22 -21.58 -2.83
CA ARG A 137 -0.87 -21.24 -1.91
C ARG A 137 -1.53 -19.88 -2.17
N GLU A 138 -0.77 -18.89 -2.61
CA GLU A 138 -1.31 -17.55 -2.94
C GLU A 138 -2.14 -17.59 -4.23
N ARG A 139 -1.70 -18.39 -5.22
CA ARG A 139 -2.43 -18.61 -6.48
C ARG A 139 -3.72 -19.39 -6.23
N GLU A 140 -3.64 -20.43 -5.42
CA GLU A 140 -4.81 -21.24 -5.01
C GLU A 140 -5.82 -20.37 -4.28
N ALA A 141 -5.40 -19.59 -3.27
CA ALA A 141 -6.29 -18.70 -2.54
C ALA A 141 -6.96 -17.66 -3.46
N TYR A 142 -6.21 -17.09 -4.42
CA TYR A 142 -6.77 -16.20 -5.42
C TYR A 142 -7.79 -16.91 -6.34
N ALA A 143 -7.49 -18.11 -6.83
CA ALA A 143 -8.38 -18.87 -7.70
C ALA A 143 -9.69 -19.25 -6.98
N SER A 144 -9.58 -19.74 -5.75
CA SER A 144 -10.74 -20.06 -4.88
C SER A 144 -11.61 -18.83 -4.63
N SER A 145 -11.03 -17.65 -4.42
CA SER A 145 -11.79 -16.41 -4.21
C SER A 145 -12.62 -15.96 -5.41
N ARG A 146 -12.25 -16.41 -6.63
CA ARG A 146 -12.97 -16.07 -7.87
C ARG A 146 -13.88 -17.20 -8.34
N GLY A 147 -14.14 -18.20 -7.49
CA GLY A 147 -14.94 -19.39 -7.85
C GLY A 147 -14.32 -20.22 -8.98
N THR A 148 -13.03 -20.03 -9.25
CA THR A 148 -12.30 -20.73 -10.30
C THR A 148 -11.54 -21.88 -9.64
N THR A 149 -12.17 -23.04 -9.50
CA THR A 149 -11.46 -24.25 -9.05
C THR A 149 -10.42 -24.60 -10.10
N MET A 150 -9.13 -24.44 -9.75
CA MET A 150 -8.05 -24.97 -10.59
C MET A 150 -8.15 -26.49 -10.55
N MET A 151 -8.73 -27.09 -11.60
CA MET A 151 -8.60 -28.52 -11.83
C MET A 151 -7.13 -28.83 -12.05
N SER A 152 -6.54 -29.60 -11.13
CA SER A 152 -5.22 -30.19 -11.31
C SER A 152 -5.21 -31.03 -12.59
N PRO A 153 -4.24 -30.84 -13.52
CA PRO A 153 -4.00 -31.83 -14.54
C PRO A 153 -3.29 -32.99 -13.84
N ASN A 154 -4.06 -33.94 -13.32
CA ASN A 154 -3.51 -35.25 -13.00
C ASN A 154 -3.16 -35.89 -14.34
N GLY A 155 -1.89 -35.77 -14.72
CA GLY A 155 -1.29 -36.58 -15.77
C GLY A 155 -1.23 -38.02 -15.27
N SER A 156 -2.16 -38.84 -15.75
CA SER A 156 -2.01 -40.27 -15.77
C SER A 156 -1.05 -40.65 -16.89
N SER A 157 0.08 -41.27 -16.55
CA SER A 157 0.77 -42.32 -17.33
C SER A 157 1.81 -42.96 -16.43
#